data_AF-A0A183BHD6-F1
#
_entry.id   AF-A0A183BHD6-F1
#
_cell.length_a   1.000
_cell.length_b   1.000
_cell.length_c   1.000
_cell.angle_alpha   90.00
_cell.angle_beta   90.00
_cell.angle_gamma   90.00
#
_symmetry.space_group_name_H-M   'P 1'
#
loop_
_entity.id
_entity.type
_entity.pdbx_description
1 polymer ?
#
loop_
_entity_poly.entity_id
_entity_poly.type
_entity_poly.pdbx_seq_one_letter_code
_entity_poly.pdbx_strand_id
1 'polypeptide(L)'
;MSIHRNFINKLSSSPQGMMWWCKTVLPFRHCANVAAAKMQSAHALLPFLHKTAEDEGDVEPIVQHPLVPKWKQAGLRIERNCSDQIFQTIAKEVVDKFGWDNSAYDYGLWNKVFGSNFSMFFALDQNRQPMGCISMALYPQVAHWSMYYVKERYRGHQLGHALTNRSMELAGDRPIFCYGAPNEPKEVAVCKETKEIVGTCQARQLLNRRVGISLFYADRPSIASALLRDVLLQFAGPDPSTKFDTLLYKTPSNNTESVRLFRQLIQNGPVERQVLTPQFSRYALPFPGQRIFSIGDEHVSLI
;
A
#
# COMPACT_ATOMS: atom_id res chain seq x y z
N MET A 1 -7.55 24.71 -15.57
CA MET A 1 -8.43 24.36 -16.72
C MET A 1 -8.25 22.90 -17.10
N SER A 2 -9.25 22.09 -16.72
CA SER A 2 -9.66 20.74 -17.16
C SER A 2 -8.63 19.72 -17.71
N ILE A 3 -8.04 18.92 -16.80
CA ILE A 3 -7.46 17.58 -17.08
C ILE A 3 -8.44 16.73 -17.92
N HIS A 4 -9.75 16.88 -17.68
CA HIS A 4 -10.82 16.02 -18.20
C HIS A 4 -11.02 16.05 -19.74
N ARG A 5 -10.95 17.22 -20.40
CA ARG A 5 -11.19 17.32 -21.87
C ARG A 5 -10.00 16.79 -22.67
N ASN A 6 -8.79 17.07 -22.20
CA ASN A 6 -7.57 16.65 -22.88
C ASN A 6 -7.21 15.18 -22.58
N PHE A 7 -7.64 14.63 -21.44
CA PHE A 7 -7.49 13.22 -21.08
C PHE A 7 -8.32 12.31 -21.99
N ILE A 8 -9.62 12.61 -22.15
CA ILE A 8 -10.49 11.87 -23.08
C ILE A 8 -9.95 12.01 -24.52
N ASN A 9 -9.52 13.21 -24.93
CA ASN A 9 -8.99 13.44 -26.28
C ASN A 9 -7.65 12.73 -26.57
N LYS A 10 -6.75 12.57 -25.59
CA LYS A 10 -5.51 11.79 -25.75
C LYS A 10 -5.76 10.27 -25.79
N LEU A 11 -6.76 9.79 -25.04
CA LEU A 11 -7.16 8.39 -25.07
C LEU A 11 -7.90 8.04 -26.37
N SER A 12 -8.75 8.95 -26.88
CA SER A 12 -9.47 8.76 -28.14
C SER A 12 -8.63 8.97 -29.40
N SER A 13 -7.48 9.66 -29.31
CA SER A 13 -6.58 9.92 -30.45
C SER A 13 -5.43 8.92 -30.62
N SER A 14 -5.30 7.93 -29.72
CA SER A 14 -4.41 6.78 -29.97
C SER A 14 -4.97 5.94 -31.12
N PRO A 15 -4.17 5.54 -32.14
CA PRO A 15 -4.70 4.88 -33.32
C PRO A 15 -5.47 3.62 -32.91
N GLN A 16 -6.76 3.59 -33.26
CA GLN A 16 -7.52 2.35 -33.35
C GLN A 16 -6.82 1.48 -34.39
N GLY A 17 -5.90 0.64 -33.95
CA GLY A 17 -5.32 -0.41 -34.77
C GLY A 17 -6.42 -1.42 -35.08
N MET A 18 -7.05 -1.26 -36.24
CA MET A 18 -7.81 -2.29 -36.93
C MET A 18 -7.00 -3.60 -36.90
N MET A 19 -7.42 -4.56 -36.08
CA MET A 19 -6.95 -5.93 -36.17
C MET A 19 -7.58 -6.56 -37.42
N TRP A 20 -6.95 -6.34 -38.57
CA TRP A 20 -7.12 -7.20 -39.73
C TRP A 20 -6.11 -8.34 -39.64
N TRP A 21 -6.61 -9.57 -39.61
CA TRP A 21 -5.81 -10.77 -39.80
C TRP A 21 -5.41 -10.87 -41.28
N CYS A 22 -4.12 -10.97 -41.57
CA CYS A 22 -3.68 -11.58 -42.81
C CYS A 22 -2.47 -12.49 -42.58
N LYS A 23 -2.59 -13.68 -43.17
CA LYS A 23 -1.69 -14.82 -43.11
C LYS A 23 -0.36 -14.49 -43.78
N THR A 24 0.74 -14.76 -43.09
CA THR A 24 1.97 -15.21 -43.76
C THR A 24 2.83 -16.04 -42.81
N VAL A 25 3.33 -17.14 -43.38
CA VAL A 25 4.15 -18.19 -42.78
C VAL A 25 5.63 -17.83 -42.95
N LEU A 26 6.46 -18.37 -42.04
CA LEU A 26 7.93 -18.58 -42.09
C LEU A 26 8.81 -17.54 -41.35
N PRO A 27 10.04 -17.91 -40.93
CA PRO A 27 10.39 -19.10 -40.15
C PRO A 27 11.27 -18.77 -38.94
N PHE A 28 11.37 -19.75 -38.03
CA PHE A 28 12.34 -19.80 -36.93
C PHE A 28 13.79 -19.65 -37.43
N ARG A 29 14.60 -18.85 -36.73
CA ARG A 29 16.02 -19.18 -36.43
C ARG A 29 16.55 -18.38 -35.22
N HIS A 30 17.35 -19.10 -34.44
CA HIS A 30 18.05 -18.73 -33.21
C HIS A 30 18.94 -17.49 -33.30
N CYS A 31 19.12 -16.78 -32.18
CA CYS A 31 20.35 -16.90 -31.38
C CYS A 31 20.26 -16.20 -30.02
N ALA A 32 20.98 -16.81 -29.08
CA ALA A 32 21.17 -16.44 -27.69
C ALA A 32 21.76 -15.04 -27.51
N ASN A 33 21.49 -14.43 -26.35
CA ASN A 33 22.53 -13.97 -25.42
C ASN A 33 21.93 -13.74 -24.03
N VAL A 34 22.25 -14.66 -23.13
CA VAL A 34 22.04 -14.54 -21.68
C VAL A 34 23.25 -13.82 -21.11
N ALA A 35 23.07 -12.56 -20.70
CA ALA A 35 24.06 -11.87 -19.87
C ALA A 35 23.60 -11.97 -18.40
N ALA A 36 24.23 -12.90 -17.69
CA ALA A 36 24.14 -13.01 -16.25
C ALA A 36 24.96 -11.88 -15.60
N ALA A 37 24.30 -10.93 -14.94
CA ALA A 37 24.97 -9.96 -14.09
C ALA A 37 25.18 -10.57 -12.70
N LYS A 38 26.42 -10.95 -12.42
CA LYS A 38 26.92 -11.34 -11.09
C LYS A 38 26.83 -10.14 -10.14
N MET A 39 26.07 -10.29 -9.06
CA MET A 39 26.10 -9.36 -7.93
C MET A 39 27.24 -9.79 -7.00
N GLN A 40 28.38 -9.10 -7.07
CA GLN A 40 29.51 -9.29 -6.14
C GLN A 40 29.18 -8.60 -4.81
N SER A 41 28.99 -9.38 -3.76
CA SER A 41 28.95 -8.89 -2.38
C SER A 41 30.38 -8.65 -1.89
N ALA A 42 30.82 -7.40 -1.85
CA ALA A 42 32.03 -7.02 -1.12
C ALA A 42 31.69 -6.84 0.37
N HIS A 43 31.91 -7.89 1.16
CA HIS A 43 31.99 -7.77 2.62
C HIS A 43 33.34 -7.15 2.98
N ALA A 44 33.36 -5.85 3.25
CA ALA A 44 34.45 -5.23 3.99
C ALA A 44 34.17 -5.42 5.50
N LEU A 45 34.80 -6.42 6.09
CA LEU A 45 34.89 -6.60 7.54
C LEU A 45 35.81 -5.51 8.10
N LEU A 46 35.23 -4.51 8.75
CA LEU A 46 35.99 -3.61 9.62
C LEU A 46 36.27 -4.34 10.94
N PRO A 47 37.54 -4.38 11.42
CA PRO A 47 37.83 -4.95 12.73
C PRO A 47 37.35 -3.97 13.81
N PHE A 48 36.33 -4.37 14.58
CA PHE A 48 35.97 -3.70 15.81
C PHE A 48 37.13 -3.86 16.81
N LEU A 49 37.79 -2.75 17.11
CA LEU A 49 38.74 -2.62 18.21
C LEU A 49 38.00 -2.87 19.54
N HIS A 50 38.25 -4.01 20.16
CA HIS A 50 37.97 -4.22 21.58
C HIS A 50 38.89 -3.28 22.39
N LYS A 51 38.35 -2.16 22.88
CA LYS A 51 38.89 -1.51 24.08
C LYS A 51 38.37 -2.30 25.28
N THR A 52 39.27 -3.02 25.95
CA THR A 52 39.05 -3.53 27.29
C THR A 52 39.06 -2.33 28.23
N ALA A 53 37.87 -1.89 28.65
CA ALA A 53 37.72 -1.06 29.84
C ALA A 53 37.79 -2.00 31.04
N GLU A 54 38.96 -2.06 31.65
CA GLU A 54 39.11 -2.52 33.04
C GLU A 54 38.74 -1.34 33.96
N ASP A 55 38.08 -1.65 35.07
CA ASP A 55 37.65 -0.74 36.15
C ASP A 55 36.51 0.26 35.86
N GLU A 56 35.28 -0.26 35.76
CA GLU A 56 34.13 0.43 36.34
C GLU A 56 33.46 -0.55 37.31
N GLY A 57 33.50 -0.21 38.60
CA GLY A 57 33.01 -1.06 39.68
C GLY A 57 31.55 -1.47 39.52
N ASP A 58 31.22 -2.63 40.08
CA ASP A 58 29.90 -3.25 40.11
C ASP A 58 28.85 -2.32 40.75
N VAL A 59 28.34 -1.37 39.96
CA VAL A 59 27.10 -0.66 40.28
C VAL A 59 25.98 -1.60 39.87
N GLU A 60 25.36 -2.27 40.84
CA GLU A 60 24.15 -3.04 40.58
C GLU A 60 23.15 -2.13 39.84
N PRO A 61 22.66 -2.55 38.66
CA PRO A 61 21.73 -1.74 37.90
C PRO A 61 20.49 -1.50 38.76
N ILE A 62 20.21 -0.24 39.08
CA ILE A 62 18.98 0.14 39.76
C ILE A 62 17.83 -0.27 38.84
N VAL A 63 17.14 -1.37 39.20
CA VAL A 63 15.93 -1.82 38.53
C VAL A 63 14.82 -0.84 38.88
N GLN A 64 14.74 0.26 38.12
CA GLN A 64 13.59 1.14 38.19
C GLN A 64 12.37 0.32 37.76
N HIS A 65 11.40 0.17 38.65
CA HIS A 65 10.08 -0.35 38.28
C HIS A 65 9.59 0.42 37.06
N PRO A 66 9.13 -0.26 35.99
CA PRO A 66 8.80 0.40 34.75
C PRO A 66 7.70 1.42 35.04
N LEU A 67 8.05 2.70 34.91
CA LEU A 67 7.13 3.82 35.04
C LEU A 67 5.88 3.50 34.22
N VAL A 68 4.71 3.55 34.86
CA VAL A 68 3.43 3.34 34.18
C VAL A 68 3.43 4.19 32.91
N PRO A 69 3.29 3.61 31.70
CA PRO A 69 3.40 4.38 30.47
C PRO A 69 2.44 5.57 30.46
N LYS A 70 2.88 6.74 29.95
CA LYS A 70 2.08 7.98 30.02
C LYS A 70 0.68 7.83 29.40
N TRP A 71 0.51 6.95 28.40
CA TRP A 71 -0.80 6.69 27.82
C TRP A 71 -1.78 6.02 28.80
N LYS A 72 -1.29 5.16 29.70
CA LYS A 72 -2.10 4.55 30.78
C LYS A 72 -2.42 5.59 31.85
N GLN A 73 -1.46 6.44 32.20
CA GLN A 73 -1.68 7.54 33.14
C GLN A 73 -2.74 8.52 32.61
N ALA A 74 -2.76 8.75 31.29
CA ALA A 74 -3.80 9.53 30.62
C ALA A 74 -5.17 8.82 30.53
N GLY A 75 -5.30 7.62 31.11
CA GLY A 75 -6.55 6.87 31.15
C GLY A 75 -6.99 6.29 29.81
N LEU A 76 -6.08 6.17 28.83
CA LEU A 76 -6.45 5.59 27.53
C LEU A 76 -6.69 4.08 27.65
N ARG A 77 -7.65 3.58 26.86
CA ARG A 77 -8.01 2.15 26.78
C ARG A 77 -7.80 1.65 25.36
N ILE A 78 -7.28 0.44 25.21
CA ILE A 78 -7.18 -0.21 23.91
C ILE A 78 -8.37 -1.15 23.72
N GLU A 79 -9.19 -0.88 22.72
CA GLU A 79 -10.38 -1.66 22.36
C GLU A 79 -10.20 -2.27 20.96
N ARG A 80 -10.74 -3.48 20.75
CA ARG A 80 -10.73 -4.17 19.45
C ARG A 80 -12.08 -3.99 18.76
N ASN A 81 -12.05 -3.74 17.45
CA ASN A 81 -13.21 -3.64 16.57
C ASN A 81 -14.30 -2.68 17.09
N CYS A 82 -13.98 -1.38 17.11
CA CYS A 82 -14.90 -0.31 17.50
C CYS A 82 -15.95 0.00 16.40
N SER A 83 -16.74 1.06 16.59
CA SER A 83 -17.74 1.50 15.62
C SER A 83 -17.14 2.18 14.38
N ASP A 84 -17.89 2.18 13.28
CA ASP A 84 -17.54 2.91 12.05
C ASP A 84 -17.30 4.39 12.31
N GLN A 85 -18.06 5.00 13.23
CA GLN A 85 -17.89 6.40 13.61
C GLN A 85 -16.49 6.69 14.18
N ILE A 86 -15.97 5.80 15.03
CA ILE A 86 -14.63 5.93 15.62
C ILE A 86 -13.57 5.82 14.52
N PHE A 87 -13.74 4.87 13.60
CA PHE A 87 -12.87 4.75 12.42
C PHE A 87 -12.90 6.02 11.56
N GLN A 88 -14.08 6.53 11.22
CA GLN A 88 -14.22 7.71 10.37
C GLN A 88 -13.55 8.94 10.99
N THR A 89 -13.63 9.11 12.30
CA THR A 89 -12.95 10.21 13.01
C THR A 89 -11.43 10.16 12.82
N ILE A 90 -10.80 9.01 13.08
CA ILE A 90 -9.34 8.88 12.94
C ILE A 90 -8.89 8.88 11.47
N ALA A 91 -9.67 8.25 10.58
CA ALA A 91 -9.41 8.22 9.14
C ALA A 91 -9.45 9.62 8.53
N LYS A 92 -10.45 10.44 8.89
CA LYS A 92 -10.53 11.83 8.45
C LYS A 92 -9.32 12.64 8.92
N GLU A 93 -8.92 12.49 10.17
CA GLU A 93 -7.74 13.22 10.71
C GLU A 93 -6.46 12.86 9.95
N VAL A 94 -6.20 11.56 9.70
CA VAL A 94 -4.99 11.16 8.97
C VAL A 94 -5.01 11.57 7.50
N VAL A 95 -6.18 11.55 6.86
CA VAL A 95 -6.35 12.03 5.50
C VAL A 95 -6.11 13.53 5.42
N ASP A 96 -6.74 14.32 6.30
CA ASP A 96 -6.62 15.78 6.27
C ASP A 96 -5.19 16.23 6.57
N LYS A 97 -4.51 15.57 7.52
CA LYS A 97 -3.18 15.97 7.99
C LYS A 97 -2.03 15.41 7.16
N PHE A 98 -2.13 14.15 6.74
CA PHE A 98 -1.02 13.43 6.09
C PHE A 98 -1.35 13.01 4.66
N GLY A 99 -2.56 13.27 4.17
CA GLY A 99 -2.98 12.89 2.83
C GLY A 99 -3.12 11.39 2.65
N TRP A 100 -3.38 10.62 3.71
CA TRP A 100 -3.56 9.18 3.61
C TRP A 100 -4.72 8.81 2.70
N ASP A 101 -4.60 7.66 2.05
CA ASP A 101 -5.55 7.18 1.06
C ASP A 101 -6.62 6.35 1.75
N ASN A 102 -7.42 6.96 2.63
CA ASN A 102 -8.54 6.28 3.27
C ASN A 102 -9.88 6.76 2.72
N SER A 103 -10.84 5.85 2.76
CA SER A 103 -12.26 6.07 2.53
C SER A 103 -13.04 5.90 3.84
N ALA A 104 -14.15 6.62 3.99
CA ALA A 104 -15.06 6.45 5.14
C ALA A 104 -15.69 5.04 5.20
N TYR A 105 -15.69 4.32 4.08
CA TYR A 105 -16.29 2.98 3.93
C TYR A 105 -15.30 1.82 4.15
N ASP A 106 -14.00 2.13 4.24
CA ASP A 106 -12.92 1.13 4.29
C ASP A 106 -13.15 0.12 5.43
N TYR A 107 -13.41 0.59 6.65
CA TYR A 107 -13.54 -0.28 7.81
C TYR A 107 -14.75 -1.23 7.72
N GLY A 108 -15.91 -0.75 7.26
CA GLY A 108 -17.07 -1.60 7.02
C GLY A 108 -16.80 -2.65 5.94
N LEU A 109 -16.12 -2.26 4.86
CA LEU A 109 -15.70 -3.18 3.79
C LEU A 109 -14.72 -4.24 4.30
N TRP A 110 -13.71 -3.85 5.09
CA TRP A 110 -12.71 -4.76 5.65
C TRP A 110 -13.35 -5.80 6.58
N ASN A 111 -14.23 -5.35 7.48
CA ASN A 111 -14.99 -6.25 8.34
C ASN A 111 -15.82 -7.24 7.51
N LYS A 112 -16.48 -6.79 6.44
CA LYS A 112 -17.28 -7.65 5.57
C LYS A 112 -16.43 -8.67 4.80
N VAL A 113 -15.30 -8.24 4.23
CA VAL A 113 -14.44 -9.07 3.37
C VAL A 113 -13.69 -10.13 4.17
N PHE A 114 -13.13 -9.75 5.31
CA PHE A 114 -12.26 -10.63 6.09
C PHE A 114 -12.99 -11.30 7.27
N GLY A 115 -14.12 -10.77 7.72
CA GLY A 115 -14.86 -11.31 8.86
C GLY A 115 -13.99 -11.44 10.11
N SER A 116 -13.96 -12.65 10.68
CA SER A 116 -13.15 -12.96 11.86
C SER A 116 -11.63 -12.85 11.64
N ASN A 117 -11.18 -12.79 10.38
CA ASN A 117 -9.76 -12.65 10.03
C ASN A 117 -9.30 -11.19 9.98
N PHE A 118 -10.17 -10.22 10.30
CA PHE A 118 -9.79 -8.82 10.41
C PHE A 118 -9.94 -8.30 11.82
N SER A 119 -9.04 -7.40 12.21
CA SER A 119 -9.07 -6.75 13.50
C SER A 119 -8.48 -5.36 13.42
N MET A 120 -9.11 -4.42 14.11
CA MET A 120 -8.58 -3.08 14.30
C MET A 120 -8.59 -2.74 15.78
N PHE A 121 -7.43 -2.36 16.31
CA PHE A 121 -7.29 -1.88 17.67
C PHE A 121 -7.31 -0.36 17.67
N PHE A 122 -8.06 0.22 18.61
CA PHE A 122 -8.15 1.66 18.82
C PHE A 122 -7.71 1.97 20.24
N ALA A 123 -6.84 2.96 20.39
CA ALA A 123 -6.58 3.60 21.67
C ALA A 123 -7.58 4.72 21.86
N LEU A 124 -8.49 4.62 22.82
CA LEU A 124 -9.55 5.57 23.09
C LEU A 124 -9.32 6.32 24.40
N ASP A 125 -9.67 7.60 24.43
CA ASP A 125 -9.77 8.35 25.69
C ASP A 125 -11.10 8.09 26.41
N GLN A 126 -11.30 8.77 27.55
CA GLN A 126 -12.51 8.65 28.38
C GLN A 126 -13.79 9.07 27.64
N ASN A 127 -13.68 9.91 26.60
CA ASN A 127 -14.78 10.38 25.77
C ASN A 127 -14.93 9.56 24.48
N ARG A 128 -14.29 8.38 24.40
CA ARG A 128 -14.23 7.50 23.22
C ARG A 128 -13.62 8.17 21.98
N GLN A 129 -12.80 9.21 22.14
CA GLN A 129 -12.07 9.81 21.03
C GLN A 129 -10.84 8.96 20.69
N PRO A 130 -10.60 8.64 19.42
CA PRO A 130 -9.47 7.81 19.02
C PRO A 130 -8.15 8.60 19.08
N MET A 131 -7.19 8.09 19.85
CA MET A 131 -5.84 8.63 20.03
C MET A 131 -4.77 7.87 19.23
N GLY A 132 -5.12 6.70 18.73
CA GLY A 132 -4.31 5.92 17.82
C GLY A 132 -5.05 4.66 17.38
N CYS A 133 -4.55 4.01 16.33
CA CYS A 133 -5.08 2.76 15.84
C CYS A 133 -4.01 1.90 15.15
N ILE A 134 -4.32 0.62 14.97
CA ILE A 134 -3.61 -0.31 14.10
C ILE A 134 -4.61 -1.36 13.61
N SER A 135 -4.51 -1.78 12.35
CA SER A 135 -5.31 -2.88 11.78
C SER A 135 -4.43 -4.08 11.40
N MET A 136 -5.08 -5.25 11.42
CA MET A 136 -4.53 -6.55 11.06
C MET A 136 -5.55 -7.28 10.18
N ALA A 137 -5.11 -7.76 9.02
CA ALA A 137 -5.85 -8.73 8.21
C ALA A 137 -5.04 -10.03 8.11
N LEU A 138 -5.67 -11.17 8.37
CA LEU A 138 -5.02 -12.49 8.34
C LEU A 138 -5.29 -13.17 7.00
N TYR A 139 -4.22 -13.44 6.25
CA TYR A 139 -4.23 -14.32 5.09
C TYR A 139 -3.69 -15.70 5.49
N PRO A 140 -3.90 -16.75 4.67
CA PRO A 140 -3.39 -18.08 4.99
C PRO A 140 -1.89 -18.13 5.28
N GLN A 141 -1.08 -17.38 4.50
CA GLN A 141 0.39 -17.43 4.57
C GLN A 141 1.03 -16.20 5.23
N VAL A 142 0.28 -15.12 5.44
CA VAL A 142 0.84 -13.83 5.87
C VAL A 142 -0.18 -13.08 6.71
N ALA A 143 0.28 -12.37 7.73
CA ALA A 143 -0.52 -11.42 8.49
C ALA A 143 -0.21 -10.01 7.95
N HIS A 144 -1.22 -9.20 7.74
CA HIS A 144 -1.09 -7.91 7.08
C HIS A 144 -1.40 -6.77 8.05
N TRP A 145 -0.40 -5.93 8.34
CA TRP A 145 -0.57 -4.72 9.15
C TRP A 145 -0.91 -3.50 8.32
N SER A 146 -1.82 -2.70 8.87
CA SER A 146 -2.23 -1.45 8.24
C SER A 146 -2.80 -0.46 9.25
N MET A 147 -3.19 0.72 8.77
CA MET A 147 -3.78 1.81 9.55
C MET A 147 -3.08 2.08 10.89
N TYR A 148 -1.74 2.03 10.92
CA TYR A 148 -0.99 2.32 12.14
C TYR A 148 -0.82 3.82 12.32
N TYR A 149 -1.57 4.41 13.24
CA TYR A 149 -1.49 5.83 13.54
C TYR A 149 -1.48 6.07 15.05
N VAL A 150 -0.65 7.01 15.48
CA VAL A 150 -0.66 7.52 16.86
C VAL A 150 -0.66 9.05 16.80
N LYS A 151 -1.59 9.69 17.52
CA LYS A 151 -1.62 11.15 17.65
C LYS A 151 -0.30 11.66 18.22
N GLU A 152 0.17 12.78 17.68
CA GLU A 152 1.50 13.33 17.98
C GLU A 152 1.79 13.46 19.47
N ARG A 153 0.81 13.94 20.26
CA ARG A 153 0.96 14.10 21.71
C ARG A 153 1.21 12.79 22.49
N TYR A 154 0.97 11.63 21.86
CA TYR A 154 1.21 10.30 22.45
C TYR A 154 2.35 9.53 21.76
N ARG A 155 3.04 10.15 20.79
CA ARG A 155 4.25 9.58 20.19
C ARG A 155 5.40 9.65 21.20
N GLY A 156 6.25 8.63 21.23
CA GLY A 156 7.30 8.49 22.26
C GLY A 156 6.79 8.07 23.64
N HIS A 157 5.49 7.78 23.81
CA HIS A 157 4.91 7.37 25.10
C HIS A 157 4.55 5.89 25.18
N GLN A 158 5.08 5.05 24.29
CA GLN A 158 4.81 3.61 24.19
C GLN A 158 3.36 3.21 23.81
N LEU A 159 2.50 4.17 23.40
CA LEU A 159 1.15 3.83 22.94
C LEU A 159 1.19 2.99 21.65
N GLY A 160 2.04 3.39 20.71
CA GLY A 160 2.29 2.63 19.49
C GLY A 160 2.73 1.20 19.77
N HIS A 161 3.72 1.02 20.66
CA HIS A 161 4.17 -0.29 21.11
C HIS A 161 3.03 -1.14 21.70
N ALA A 162 2.17 -0.55 22.53
CA ALA A 162 1.02 -1.26 23.10
C ALA A 162 0.01 -1.71 22.04
N LEU A 163 -0.29 -0.86 21.04
CA LEU A 163 -1.14 -1.22 19.90
C LEU A 163 -0.51 -2.35 19.07
N THR A 164 0.78 -2.24 18.78
CA THR A 164 1.56 -3.24 18.05
C THR A 164 1.53 -4.59 18.75
N ASN A 165 1.79 -4.65 20.07
CA ASN A 165 1.76 -5.91 20.83
C ASN A 165 0.40 -6.60 20.76
N ARG A 166 -0.69 -5.84 20.92
CA ARG A 166 -2.06 -6.38 20.76
C ARG A 166 -2.31 -6.94 19.37
N SER A 167 -1.76 -6.28 18.35
CA SER A 167 -1.85 -6.77 16.98
C SER A 167 -1.02 -8.04 16.77
N MET A 168 0.22 -8.09 17.27
CA MET A 168 1.13 -9.25 17.17
C MET A 168 0.51 -10.53 17.74
N GLU A 169 -0.25 -10.43 18.84
CA GLU A 169 -0.96 -11.56 19.46
C GLU A 169 -1.87 -12.31 18.45
N LEU A 170 -2.33 -11.64 17.38
CA LEU A 170 -3.22 -12.23 16.36
C LEU A 170 -2.48 -12.95 15.22
N ALA A 171 -1.23 -12.59 14.95
CA ALA A 171 -0.51 -13.08 13.77
C ALA A 171 -0.19 -14.59 13.85
N GLY A 172 0.01 -15.10 15.07
CA GLY A 172 0.55 -16.43 15.31
C GLY A 172 1.96 -16.56 14.68
N ASP A 173 2.18 -17.63 13.93
CA ASP A 173 3.46 -17.89 13.25
C ASP A 173 3.59 -17.25 11.86
N ARG A 174 2.60 -16.50 11.42
CA ARG A 174 2.64 -15.88 10.10
C ARG A 174 3.71 -14.77 10.07
N PRO A 175 4.49 -14.63 8.99
CA PRO A 175 5.23 -13.40 8.75
C PRO A 175 4.24 -12.25 8.72
N ILE A 176 4.65 -11.10 9.24
CA ILE A 176 3.88 -9.87 9.15
C ILE A 176 4.42 -9.08 7.98
N PHE A 177 3.50 -8.70 7.11
CA PHE A 177 3.70 -7.85 5.97
C PHE A 177 2.92 -6.55 6.17
N CYS A 178 3.39 -5.46 5.60
CA CYS A 178 2.67 -4.20 5.53
C CYS A 178 2.56 -3.82 4.04
N TYR A 179 1.36 -4.02 3.46
CA TYR A 179 0.57 -3.14 2.58
C TYR A 179 -0.65 -3.84 1.92
N GLY A 180 -1.84 -3.20 1.97
CA GLY A 180 -3.06 -3.66 1.28
C GLY A 180 -4.43 -3.51 2.00
N ALA A 181 -5.35 -2.79 1.35
CA ALA A 181 -6.80 -2.82 1.58
C ALA A 181 -7.53 -3.43 0.35
N PRO A 182 -8.69 -4.09 0.53
CA PRO A 182 -9.58 -4.48 -0.57
C PRO A 182 -10.25 -3.26 -1.23
N ASN A 183 -10.54 -3.33 -2.54
CA ASN A 183 -11.09 -2.22 -3.33
C ASN A 183 -12.19 -2.67 -4.30
N GLU A 184 -13.00 -1.69 -4.74
CA GLU A 184 -13.99 -1.75 -5.84
C GLU A 184 -14.02 -0.35 -6.52
N PRO A 185 -14.26 -0.19 -7.84
CA PRO A 185 -14.48 -1.17 -8.93
C PRO A 185 -13.23 -1.91 -9.46
N LYS A 186 -13.48 -3.04 -10.13
CA LYS A 186 -12.47 -3.99 -10.65
C LYS A 186 -12.71 -4.30 -12.12
N GLU A 187 -11.72 -4.05 -12.96
CA GLU A 187 -11.63 -4.55 -14.34
C GLU A 187 -10.72 -5.77 -14.43
N VAL A 188 -11.07 -6.71 -15.32
CA VAL A 188 -10.35 -7.98 -15.51
C VAL A 188 -10.14 -8.24 -17.00
N ALA A 189 -8.90 -8.52 -17.40
CA ALA A 189 -8.55 -9.01 -18.73
C ALA A 189 -8.38 -10.53 -18.69
N VAL A 190 -9.00 -11.22 -19.66
CA VAL A 190 -8.96 -12.69 -19.80
C VAL A 190 -8.38 -13.08 -21.16
N CYS A 191 -7.44 -14.03 -21.17
CA CYS A 191 -6.90 -14.63 -22.38
C CYS A 191 -8.02 -15.36 -23.15
N LYS A 192 -8.21 -15.03 -24.43
CA LYS A 192 -9.29 -15.63 -25.22
C LYS A 192 -9.12 -17.14 -25.40
N GLU A 193 -7.88 -17.59 -25.54
CA GLU A 193 -7.48 -18.98 -25.79
C GLU A 193 -7.49 -19.82 -24.51
N THR A 194 -6.75 -19.40 -23.48
CA THR A 194 -6.58 -20.18 -22.25
C THR A 194 -7.66 -19.94 -21.21
N LYS A 195 -8.48 -18.89 -21.37
CA LYS A 195 -9.45 -18.41 -20.36
C LYS A 195 -8.82 -17.95 -19.04
N GLU A 196 -7.50 -17.79 -19.00
CA GLU A 196 -6.79 -17.33 -17.81
C GLU A 196 -6.89 -15.81 -17.65
N ILE A 197 -6.85 -15.33 -16.41
CA ILE A 197 -6.78 -13.90 -16.10
C ILE A 197 -5.36 -13.41 -16.40
N VAL A 198 -5.24 -12.48 -17.35
CA VAL A 198 -3.96 -11.91 -17.82
C VAL A 198 -3.73 -10.47 -17.34
N GLY A 199 -4.69 -9.91 -16.61
CA GLY A 199 -4.57 -8.60 -15.99
C GLY A 199 -5.79 -8.25 -15.14
N THR A 200 -5.60 -7.43 -14.11
CA THR A 200 -6.65 -6.82 -13.31
C THR A 200 -6.27 -5.37 -13.02
N CYS A 201 -7.20 -4.44 -13.05
CA CYS A 201 -6.96 -3.07 -12.59
C CYS A 201 -8.12 -2.65 -11.68
N GLN A 202 -7.79 -2.06 -10.54
CA GLN A 202 -8.80 -1.52 -9.63
C GLN A 202 -8.53 -0.04 -9.44
N ALA A 203 -9.61 0.71 -9.30
CA ALA A 203 -9.55 2.07 -8.82
C ALA A 203 -10.62 2.28 -7.78
N ARG A 204 -10.43 3.30 -6.95
CA ARG A 204 -11.42 3.70 -5.97
C ARG A 204 -11.40 5.19 -5.72
N GLN A 205 -12.56 5.71 -5.35
CA GLN A 205 -12.69 7.06 -4.84
C GLN A 205 -12.08 7.14 -3.44
N LEU A 206 -11.17 8.10 -3.27
CA LEU A 206 -10.57 8.45 -2.00
C LEU A 206 -11.18 9.77 -1.51
N LEU A 207 -11.00 10.06 -0.22
CA LEU A 207 -11.31 11.38 0.32
C LEU A 207 -10.48 12.48 -0.38
N ASN A 208 -11.01 13.71 -0.35
CA ASN A 208 -10.45 14.91 -0.99
C ASN A 208 -10.39 14.85 -2.53
N ARG A 209 -11.45 14.31 -3.17
CA ARG A 209 -11.60 14.28 -4.64
C ARG A 209 -10.45 13.58 -5.38
N ARG A 210 -9.88 12.54 -4.77
CA ARG A 210 -8.80 11.75 -5.38
C ARG A 210 -9.30 10.40 -5.83
N VAL A 211 -8.63 9.83 -6.83
CA VAL A 211 -8.80 8.43 -7.24
C VAL A 211 -7.49 7.70 -6.97
N GLY A 212 -7.55 6.57 -6.28
CA GLY A 212 -6.42 5.67 -6.13
C GLY A 212 -6.51 4.53 -7.12
N ILE A 213 -5.43 4.24 -7.83
CA ILE A 213 -5.24 2.97 -8.55
C ILE A 213 -4.58 1.98 -7.60
N SER A 214 -5.09 0.76 -7.57
CA SER A 214 -4.60 -0.29 -6.68
C SER A 214 -4.79 -1.67 -7.30
N LEU A 215 -4.09 -2.67 -6.76
CA LEU A 215 -4.19 -4.08 -7.18
C LEU A 215 -4.14 -4.24 -8.72
N PHE A 216 -3.23 -3.48 -9.33
CA PHE A 216 -3.13 -3.37 -10.77
C PHE A 216 -2.02 -4.30 -11.27
N TYR A 217 -2.44 -5.42 -11.84
CA TYR A 217 -1.61 -6.49 -12.39
C TYR A 217 -1.83 -6.60 -13.89
N ALA A 218 -0.78 -6.88 -14.65
CA ALA A 218 -0.89 -7.26 -16.05
C ALA A 218 0.31 -8.07 -16.51
N ASP A 219 0.07 -9.08 -17.35
CA ASP A 219 1.15 -9.89 -17.95
C ASP A 219 2.04 -9.09 -18.90
N ARG A 220 1.51 -8.01 -19.49
CA ARG A 220 2.23 -7.16 -20.44
C ARG A 220 1.72 -5.70 -20.43
N PRO A 221 2.55 -4.71 -20.81
CA PRO A 221 2.18 -3.29 -20.75
C PRO A 221 0.95 -2.90 -21.59
N SER A 222 0.71 -3.56 -22.71
CA SER A 222 -0.47 -3.26 -23.54
C SER A 222 -1.79 -3.62 -22.85
N ILE A 223 -1.82 -4.71 -22.08
CA ILE A 223 -2.98 -5.09 -21.26
C ILE A 223 -3.16 -4.08 -20.12
N ALA A 224 -2.06 -3.68 -19.48
CA ALA A 224 -2.09 -2.68 -18.43
C ALA A 224 -2.71 -1.36 -18.92
N SER A 225 -2.23 -0.86 -20.07
CA SER A 225 -2.73 0.38 -20.67
C SER A 225 -4.22 0.34 -20.96
N ALA A 226 -4.71 -0.77 -21.54
CA ALA A 226 -6.14 -0.96 -21.82
C ALA A 226 -6.98 -0.95 -20.53
N LEU A 227 -6.59 -1.76 -19.53
CA LEU A 227 -7.31 -1.84 -18.25
C LEU A 227 -7.36 -0.50 -17.51
N LEU A 228 -6.23 0.21 -17.44
CA LEU A 228 -6.18 1.50 -16.75
C LEU A 228 -7.04 2.55 -17.43
N ARG A 229 -7.07 2.56 -18.77
CA ARG A 229 -7.97 3.42 -19.54
C ARG A 229 -9.43 3.15 -19.19
N ASP A 230 -9.85 1.89 -19.25
CA ASP A 230 -11.25 1.50 -19.04
C ASP A 230 -11.72 1.84 -17.61
N VAL A 231 -10.87 1.58 -16.61
CA VAL A 231 -11.13 1.96 -15.23
C VAL A 231 -11.26 3.48 -15.07
N LEU A 232 -10.34 4.26 -15.62
CA LEU A 232 -10.36 5.73 -15.46
C LEU A 232 -11.56 6.39 -16.15
N LEU A 233 -12.06 5.80 -17.24
CA LEU A 233 -13.28 6.29 -17.91
C LEU A 233 -14.53 6.19 -17.02
N GLN A 234 -14.58 5.26 -16.06
CA GLN A 234 -15.70 5.15 -15.11
C GLN A 234 -15.77 6.34 -14.15
N PHE A 235 -14.62 6.96 -13.86
CA PHE A 235 -14.53 8.17 -13.02
C PHE A 235 -14.68 9.46 -13.84
N ALA A 236 -14.74 9.36 -15.17
CA ALA A 236 -14.96 10.47 -16.09
C ALA A 236 -16.47 10.73 -16.27
N GLY A 237 -17.18 11.01 -15.18
CA GLY A 237 -18.60 11.38 -15.21
C GLY A 237 -18.85 12.67 -16.02
N PRO A 238 -20.10 12.88 -16.48
CA PRO A 238 -20.48 14.05 -17.30
C PRO A 238 -20.50 15.36 -16.50
N ASP A 239 -20.65 15.29 -15.17
CA ASP A 239 -20.71 16.45 -14.29
C ASP A 239 -19.30 17.00 -13.98
N PRO A 240 -19.01 18.26 -14.32
CA PRO A 240 -17.75 18.92 -13.95
C PRO A 240 -17.52 19.08 -12.44
N SER A 241 -18.58 19.12 -11.64
CA SER A 241 -18.52 19.34 -10.20
C SER A 241 -18.00 18.11 -9.44
N THR A 242 -18.25 16.90 -9.95
CA THR A 242 -17.80 15.61 -9.38
C THR A 242 -16.41 15.20 -9.85
N LYS A 243 -15.70 16.09 -10.57
CA LYS A 243 -14.37 15.78 -11.12
C LYS A 243 -13.35 15.52 -10.02
N PHE A 244 -12.72 14.36 -10.12
CA PHE A 244 -11.47 14.08 -9.43
C PHE A 244 -10.36 14.94 -10.02
N ASP A 245 -9.54 15.54 -9.17
CA ASP A 245 -8.42 16.39 -9.59
C ASP A 245 -7.06 15.71 -9.41
N THR A 246 -7.01 14.62 -8.65
CA THR A 246 -5.78 13.94 -8.26
C THR A 246 -5.90 12.44 -8.51
N LEU A 247 -4.95 11.90 -9.26
CA LEU A 247 -4.74 10.46 -9.45
C LEU A 247 -3.56 10.01 -8.59
N LEU A 248 -3.83 9.10 -7.66
CA LEU A 248 -2.82 8.45 -6.85
C LEU A 248 -2.48 7.09 -7.46
N TYR A 249 -1.18 6.88 -7.68
CA TYR A 249 -0.66 5.69 -8.32
C TYR A 249 0.63 5.27 -7.61
N LYS A 250 0.60 4.09 -6.99
CA LYS A 250 1.73 3.54 -6.24
C LYS A 250 2.32 2.40 -7.03
N THR A 251 3.57 2.48 -7.46
CA THR A 251 4.20 1.45 -8.30
C THR A 251 5.50 0.95 -7.68
N PRO A 252 5.81 -0.36 -7.82
CA PRO A 252 7.15 -0.83 -7.55
C PRO A 252 8.18 -0.04 -8.35
N SER A 253 9.23 0.43 -7.69
CA SER A 253 10.28 1.25 -8.31
C SER A 253 11.06 0.50 -9.40
N ASN A 254 11.07 -0.84 -9.35
CA ASN A 254 11.70 -1.69 -10.35
C ASN A 254 10.83 -1.94 -11.60
N ASN A 255 9.56 -1.52 -11.61
CA ASN A 255 8.69 -1.66 -12.77
C ASN A 255 8.71 -0.39 -13.64
N THR A 256 9.69 -0.32 -14.55
CA THR A 256 9.89 0.82 -15.44
C THR A 256 8.71 1.03 -16.40
N GLU A 257 8.05 -0.05 -16.80
CA GLU A 257 6.86 -0.02 -17.68
C GLU A 257 5.67 0.65 -17.00
N SER A 258 5.49 0.38 -15.71
CA SER A 258 4.46 1.03 -14.91
C SER A 258 4.71 2.53 -14.73
N VAL A 259 5.95 2.92 -14.41
CA VAL A 259 6.35 4.33 -14.32
C VAL A 259 6.13 5.05 -15.66
N ARG A 260 6.50 4.39 -16.77
CA ARG A 260 6.29 4.91 -18.12
C ARG A 260 4.81 5.10 -18.42
N LEU A 261 3.98 4.10 -18.12
CA LEU A 261 2.53 4.17 -18.31
C LEU A 261 1.92 5.34 -17.52
N PHE A 262 2.28 5.50 -16.24
CA PHE A 262 1.75 6.58 -15.41
C PHE A 262 2.15 7.96 -15.94
N ARG A 263 3.41 8.13 -16.36
CA ARG A 263 3.91 9.39 -16.94
C ARG A 263 3.18 9.80 -18.22
N GLN A 264 2.68 8.85 -19.01
CA GLN A 264 1.90 9.15 -20.21
C GLN A 264 0.51 9.76 -19.90
N LEU A 265 -0.01 9.55 -18.70
CA LEU A 265 -1.35 9.98 -18.30
C LEU A 265 -1.40 11.40 -17.72
N ILE A 266 -0.26 11.90 -17.24
CA ILE A 266 -0.17 13.15 -16.48
C ILE A 266 0.54 14.23 -17.30
N GLN A 267 -0.02 15.43 -17.32
CA GLN A 267 0.51 16.55 -18.10
C GLN A 267 1.58 17.34 -17.34
N ASN A 268 1.47 17.42 -16.01
CA ASN A 268 2.35 18.22 -15.16
C ASN A 268 3.50 17.39 -14.55
N GLY A 269 3.75 16.19 -15.10
CA GLY A 269 4.66 15.22 -14.51
C GLY A 269 4.13 14.61 -13.19
N PRO A 270 4.74 13.51 -12.73
CA PRO A 270 4.41 12.93 -11.45
C PRO A 270 5.02 13.77 -10.33
N VAL A 271 4.23 14.07 -9.30
CA VAL A 271 4.79 14.53 -8.02
C VAL A 271 5.10 13.29 -7.21
N GLU A 272 6.37 12.88 -7.21
CA GLU A 272 6.83 11.78 -6.35
C GLU A 272 6.81 12.27 -4.90
N ARG A 273 5.90 11.72 -4.09
CA ARG A 273 5.72 12.17 -2.70
C ARG A 273 6.52 11.34 -1.71
N GLN A 274 6.58 10.02 -1.89
CA GLN A 274 7.17 9.10 -0.92
C GLN A 274 7.71 7.85 -1.62
N VAL A 275 8.89 7.41 -1.20
CA VAL A 275 9.45 6.10 -1.54
C VAL A 275 9.29 5.23 -0.31
N LEU A 276 8.57 4.12 -0.46
CA LEU A 276 8.30 3.21 0.63
C LEU A 276 9.03 1.89 0.36
N THR A 277 9.63 1.34 1.41
CA THR A 277 10.34 0.07 1.35
C THR A 277 9.47 -1.00 2.01
N PRO A 278 9.10 -2.08 1.29
CA PRO A 278 8.36 -3.17 1.91
C PRO A 278 9.20 -3.79 3.04
N GLN A 279 8.56 -4.01 4.20
CA GLN A 279 9.20 -4.63 5.35
C GLN A 279 8.51 -5.95 5.68
N PHE A 280 9.32 -6.97 5.99
CA PHE A 280 8.86 -8.30 6.37
C PHE A 280 9.49 -8.64 7.72
N SER A 281 8.69 -9.22 8.64
CA SER A 281 9.20 -9.56 9.97
C SER A 281 10.10 -10.81 10.01
N ARG A 282 10.02 -11.69 9.00
CA ARG A 282 10.74 -12.98 8.97
C ARG A 282 11.45 -13.23 7.65
N TYR A 283 10.70 -13.41 6.57
CA TYR A 283 11.23 -13.68 5.24
C TYR A 283 10.45 -12.90 4.18
N ALA A 284 11.14 -12.50 3.11
CA ALA A 284 10.52 -11.86 1.96
C ALA A 284 9.79 -12.90 1.12
N LEU A 285 8.59 -12.54 0.64
CA LEU A 285 7.86 -13.36 -0.31
C LEU A 285 8.32 -13.06 -1.75
N PRO A 286 8.36 -14.06 -2.66
CA PRO A 286 8.60 -13.81 -4.07
C PRO A 286 7.57 -12.81 -4.62
N PHE A 287 8.04 -11.72 -5.21
CA PHE A 287 7.19 -10.63 -5.68
C PHE A 287 7.39 -10.40 -7.19
N PRO A 288 6.36 -10.61 -8.04
CA PRO A 288 6.48 -10.47 -9.49
C PRO A 288 6.43 -8.99 -9.92
N GLY A 289 7.37 -8.17 -9.43
CA GLY A 289 7.31 -6.71 -9.54
C GLY A 289 7.12 -6.16 -10.96
N GLN A 290 7.67 -6.84 -11.97
CA GLN A 290 7.52 -6.44 -13.39
C GLN A 290 6.08 -6.56 -13.92
N ARG A 291 5.22 -7.35 -13.26
CA ARG A 291 3.81 -7.51 -13.63
C ARG A 291 2.86 -6.71 -12.74
N ILE A 292 3.38 -6.09 -11.68
CA ILE A 292 2.61 -5.27 -10.76
C ILE A 292 2.79 -3.81 -11.15
N PHE A 293 1.75 -3.26 -11.78
CA PHE A 293 1.69 -1.88 -12.22
C PHE A 293 1.29 -0.96 -11.08
N SER A 294 0.41 -1.39 -10.19
CA SER A 294 0.15 -0.64 -8.96
C SER A 294 -0.14 -1.54 -7.77
N ILE A 295 0.42 -1.16 -6.62
CA ILE A 295 0.18 -1.79 -5.33
C ILE A 295 -1.01 -1.13 -4.63
N GLY A 296 -1.73 -1.92 -3.83
CA GLY A 296 -2.83 -1.43 -3.00
C GLY A 296 -2.36 -0.67 -1.77
N ASP A 297 -3.32 -0.16 -1.01
CA ASP A 297 -3.12 0.82 0.07
C ASP A 297 -1.84 0.64 0.87
N GLU A 298 -1.14 1.77 0.94
CA GLU A 298 -0.06 1.98 1.86
C GLU A 298 -0.56 2.78 3.05
N HIS A 299 -0.86 2.10 4.16
CA HIS A 299 -1.01 2.79 5.43
C HIS A 299 0.37 2.87 6.07
N VAL A 300 1.03 4.00 5.83
CA VAL A 300 2.40 4.24 6.28
C VAL A 300 2.43 4.25 7.81
N SER A 301 3.21 3.34 8.40
CA SER A 301 3.67 3.52 9.77
C SER A 301 4.78 4.58 9.79
N LEU A 302 4.45 5.83 10.10
CA LEU A 302 5.46 6.78 10.57
C LEU A 302 5.72 6.43 12.05
N ILE A 303 6.86 5.80 12.32
CA ILE A 303 7.38 5.68 13.70
C ILE A 303 7.98 7.02 14.10
#